data_AF-A0A2P6PPA4-F1
#
_entry.id   AF-A0A2P6PPA4-F1
#
_cell.length_a   1.000
_cell.length_b   1.000
_cell.length_c   1.000
_cell.angle_alpha   90.00
_cell.angle_beta   90.00
_cell.angle_gamma   90.00
#
_symmetry.space_group_name_H-M   'P 1'
#
loop_
_entity.id
_entity.type
_entity.pdbx_description
1 polymer ?
#
loop_
_entity_poly.entity_id
_entity_poly.type
_entity_poly.pdbx_seq_one_letter_code
_entity_poly.pdbx_strand_id
1 'polypeptide(L)'
;MYSVHWFIVKVGDFGSNSNSVRLVYVGGTVFKACCVVHACWSPHVLEESVVLLENGALFLFDLESRLDNDISNSYFKGTRLKVLWDNNGYGSSGNYKWLSCEFSWHPRVLTVARSDAIFLVDLRFNECSVTYLMKIEMLHMYAPIEKEQFRVLSTISSDSFHFVLASDSLLLLCDVRKPFTPVLQWAHSIDKTSYIDVFRLLIG
;
A
#
# COMPACT_ATOMS: atom_id res chain seq x y z
N MET A 1 19.36 -1.29 -9.38
CA MET A 1 18.55 -0.12 -9.83
C MET A 1 17.12 -0.60 -9.89
N TYR A 2 16.18 0.04 -9.19
CA TYR A 2 14.78 -0.39 -9.10
C TYR A 2 13.90 0.60 -9.85
N SER A 3 12.87 0.13 -10.55
CA SER A 3 12.02 0.99 -11.37
C SER A 3 10.55 0.59 -11.24
N VAL A 4 9.69 1.57 -11.48
CA VAL A 4 8.24 1.38 -11.64
C VAL A 4 7.88 1.80 -13.05
N HIS A 5 7.03 1.01 -13.69
CA HIS A 5 6.62 1.19 -15.08
C HIS A 5 5.09 1.12 -15.17
N TRP A 6 4.52 2.00 -15.99
CA TRP A 6 3.08 2.09 -16.19
C TRP A 6 2.72 1.65 -17.61
N PHE A 7 1.63 0.91 -17.70
CA PHE A 7 1.11 0.34 -18.93
C PHE A 7 -0.40 0.57 -19.00
N ILE A 8 -0.92 0.76 -20.22
CA ILE A 8 -2.36 0.85 -20.49
C ILE A 8 -2.77 -0.36 -21.31
N VAL A 9 -3.89 -0.96 -20.95
CA VAL A 9 -4.53 -2.01 -21.74
C VAL A 9 -5.54 -1.37 -22.68
N LYS A 10 -5.28 -1.41 -23.99
CA LYS A 10 -6.22 -0.97 -25.03
C LYS A 10 -6.95 -2.18 -25.60
N VAL A 11 -8.27 -2.13 -25.59
CA VAL A 11 -9.13 -3.12 -26.25
C VAL A 11 -9.73 -2.44 -27.49
N GLY A 12 -9.45 -2.98 -28.68
CA GLY A 12 -9.96 -2.43 -29.94
C GLY A 12 -10.91 -3.39 -30.63
N ASP A 13 -11.95 -2.85 -31.28
CA ASP A 13 -12.83 -3.56 -32.19
C ASP A 13 -12.36 -3.30 -33.63
N PHE A 14 -11.39 -4.09 -34.09
CA PHE A 14 -10.78 -3.93 -35.41
C PHE A 14 -11.50 -4.80 -36.45
N GLY A 15 -12.73 -4.44 -36.79
CA GLY A 15 -13.51 -5.15 -37.80
C GLY A 15 -13.93 -6.56 -37.37
N SER A 16 -14.97 -7.07 -38.03
CA SER A 16 -15.70 -8.30 -37.70
C SER A 16 -14.79 -9.45 -37.24
N ASN A 17 -14.83 -9.75 -35.94
CA ASN A 17 -14.29 -10.92 -35.22
C ASN A 17 -12.88 -10.84 -34.59
N SER A 18 -12.33 -9.66 -34.28
CA SER A 18 -11.06 -9.57 -33.54
C SER A 18 -11.11 -8.60 -32.35
N ASN A 19 -11.46 -9.12 -31.16
CA ASN A 19 -11.21 -8.46 -29.87
C ASN A 19 -9.70 -8.45 -29.55
N SER A 20 -8.92 -7.61 -30.23
CA SER A 20 -7.48 -7.54 -29.96
C SER A 20 -7.21 -6.68 -28.72
N VAL A 21 -6.60 -7.29 -27.71
CA VAL A 21 -6.12 -6.62 -26.50
C VAL A 21 -4.65 -6.28 -26.69
N ARG A 22 -4.26 -5.02 -26.48
CA ARG A 22 -2.88 -4.55 -26.60
C ARG A 22 -2.44 -3.87 -25.32
N LEU A 23 -1.26 -4.24 -24.82
CA LEU A 23 -0.59 -3.54 -23.73
C LEU A 23 0.32 -2.46 -24.31
N VAL A 24 0.09 -1.21 -23.94
CA VAL A 24 0.86 -0.04 -24.40
C VAL A 24 1.68 0.47 -23.23
N TYR A 25 2.99 0.57 -23.42
CA TYR A 25 3.88 1.20 -22.45
C TYR A 25 3.64 2.70 -22.41
N VAL A 26 3.43 3.24 -21.21
CA VAL A 26 3.20 4.68 -21.00
C VAL A 26 4.48 5.38 -20.59
N GLY A 27 5.24 4.78 -19.67
CA GLY A 27 6.45 5.37 -19.14
C GLY A 27 6.90 4.71 -17.85
N GLY A 28 7.93 5.28 -17.23
CA GLY A 28 8.54 4.70 -16.05
C GLY A 28 9.34 5.72 -15.24
N THR A 29 9.69 5.30 -14.03
CA THR A 29 10.53 6.06 -13.11
C THR A 29 11.57 5.15 -12.49
N VAL A 30 12.73 5.69 -12.15
CA VAL A 30 13.84 4.88 -11.64
C VAL A 30 14.37 5.40 -10.32
N PHE A 31 14.45 4.49 -9.34
CA PHE A 31 14.99 4.70 -8.01
C PHE A 31 16.41 4.12 -7.94
N LYS A 32 17.41 5.01 -7.92
CA LYS A 32 18.83 4.63 -7.99
C LYS A 32 19.36 4.02 -6.68
N ALA A 33 18.86 4.46 -5.53
CA ALA A 33 19.48 4.21 -4.23
C ALA A 33 18.60 3.42 -3.25
N CYS A 34 17.39 3.00 -3.64
CA CYS A 34 16.46 2.32 -2.72
C CYS A 34 15.53 1.38 -3.49
N CYS A 35 15.22 0.23 -2.89
CA CYS A 35 14.30 -0.76 -3.43
C CYS A 35 12.86 -0.26 -3.40
N VAL A 36 12.08 -0.65 -4.41
CA VAL A 36 10.62 -0.53 -4.38
C VAL A 36 10.09 -1.67 -3.55
N VAL A 37 9.34 -1.36 -2.49
CA VAL A 37 8.69 -2.34 -1.62
C VAL A 37 7.29 -2.65 -2.14
N HIS A 38 6.53 -1.60 -2.45
CA HIS A 38 5.14 -1.74 -2.87
C HIS A 38 4.73 -0.59 -3.77
N ALA A 39 3.75 -0.85 -4.63
CA ALA A 39 3.07 0.17 -5.40
C ALA A 39 1.59 -0.22 -5.54
N CYS A 40 0.69 0.75 -5.43
CA CYS A 40 -0.72 0.52 -5.66
C CYS A 40 -1.38 1.69 -6.38
N TRP A 41 -2.49 1.38 -7.05
CA TRP A 41 -3.34 2.35 -7.71
C TRP A 41 -4.36 2.92 -6.73
N SER A 42 -4.69 4.19 -6.92
CA SER A 42 -5.78 4.84 -6.19
C SER A 42 -7.11 4.24 -6.65
N PRO A 43 -7.95 3.75 -5.71
CA PRO A 43 -9.32 3.37 -6.02
C PRO A 43 -10.23 4.60 -6.13
N HIS A 44 -9.72 5.80 -5.80
CA HIS A 44 -10.49 7.04 -5.70
C HIS A 44 -10.28 7.98 -6.88
N VAL A 45 -9.08 7.97 -7.46
CA VAL A 45 -8.66 8.87 -8.54
C VAL A 45 -8.06 8.02 -9.64
N LEU A 46 -8.59 8.15 -10.85
CA LEU A 46 -8.06 7.43 -12.00
C LEU A 46 -6.61 7.82 -12.23
N GLU A 47 -5.79 6.85 -12.63
CA GLU A 47 -4.41 7.08 -13.06
C GLU A 47 -3.46 7.66 -11.98
N GLU A 48 -3.92 7.72 -10.73
CA GLU A 48 -3.11 8.08 -9.58
C GLU A 48 -2.57 6.80 -8.92
N SER A 49 -1.28 6.78 -8.58
CA SER A 49 -0.63 5.66 -7.89
C SER A 49 0.34 6.15 -6.83
N VAL A 50 0.62 5.30 -5.85
CA VAL A 50 1.63 5.56 -4.83
C VAL A 50 2.68 4.46 -4.85
N VAL A 51 3.93 4.83 -4.60
CA VAL A 51 5.07 3.92 -4.51
C VAL A 51 5.73 4.09 -3.15
N LEU A 52 5.94 2.97 -2.45
CA LEU A 52 6.69 2.88 -1.21
C LEU A 52 8.07 2.29 -1.45
N LEU A 53 9.09 2.94 -0.92
CA LEU A 53 10.47 2.48 -0.96
C LEU A 53 10.90 1.84 0.38
N GLU A 54 11.97 1.05 0.34
CA GLU A 54 12.52 0.33 1.51
C GLU A 54 13.02 1.26 2.62
N ASN A 55 13.29 2.53 2.33
CA ASN A 55 13.62 3.54 3.34
C ASN A 55 12.38 4.24 3.94
N GLY A 56 11.17 3.82 3.57
CA GLY A 56 9.92 4.42 4.01
C GLY A 56 9.52 5.69 3.25
N ALA A 57 10.24 6.08 2.19
CA ALA A 57 9.83 7.19 1.35
C ALA A 57 8.62 6.80 0.49
N LEU A 58 7.63 7.69 0.44
CA LEU A 58 6.45 7.56 -0.40
C LEU A 58 6.49 8.56 -1.54
N PHE A 59 6.12 8.10 -2.74
CA PHE A 59 6.02 8.92 -3.94
C PHE A 59 4.63 8.76 -4.55
N LEU A 60 3.95 9.87 -4.76
CA LEU A 60 2.67 9.93 -5.45
C LEU A 60 2.91 10.25 -6.93
N PHE A 61 2.25 9.50 -7.81
CA PHE A 61 2.29 9.68 -9.26
C PHE A 61 0.88 9.92 -9.77
N ASP A 62 0.72 10.97 -10.56
CA ASP A 62 -0.51 11.30 -11.27
C ASP A 62 -0.17 11.29 -12.77
N LEU A 63 -0.77 10.36 -13.51
CA LEU A 63 -0.51 10.18 -14.94
C LEU A 63 -1.50 10.95 -15.83
N GLU A 64 -2.61 11.47 -15.28
CA GLU A 64 -3.69 12.11 -16.04
C GLU A 64 -3.17 13.35 -16.78
N SER A 65 -2.30 14.12 -16.12
CA SER A 65 -1.64 15.31 -16.72
C SER A 65 -0.77 15.02 -17.96
N ARG A 66 -0.52 13.74 -18.29
CA ARG A 66 0.44 13.31 -19.33
C ARG A 66 -0.18 12.46 -20.43
N LEU A 67 -1.42 12.00 -20.30
CA LEU A 67 -2.09 11.27 -21.37
C LEU A 67 -2.67 12.18 -22.47
N ASP A 68 -2.97 13.43 -22.12
CA ASP A 68 -3.42 14.47 -23.08
C ASP A 68 -2.29 15.08 -23.91
N ASN A 69 -1.03 14.93 -23.48
CA ASN A 69 0.14 15.39 -24.22
C ASN A 69 0.87 14.16 -24.77
N ASP A 70 0.97 14.05 -26.10
CA ASP A 70 1.62 12.95 -26.85
C ASP A 70 2.53 12.03 -26.02
N ILE A 71 2.25 10.71 -26.09
CA ILE A 71 2.97 9.58 -25.46
C ILE A 71 4.42 9.51 -25.99
N SER A 72 5.20 10.54 -25.69
CA SER A 72 6.64 10.55 -25.80
C SER A 72 7.18 9.87 -24.56
N ASN A 73 8.21 9.04 -24.74
CA ASN A 73 8.91 8.25 -23.71
C ASN A 73 9.40 9.13 -22.54
N SER A 74 8.48 9.56 -21.68
CA SER A 74 8.75 10.56 -20.65
C SER A 74 8.93 9.87 -19.31
N TYR A 75 9.95 10.31 -18.59
CA TYR A 75 10.18 9.90 -17.21
C TYR A 75 9.11 10.54 -16.34
N PHE A 76 8.31 9.72 -15.66
CA PHE A 76 7.33 10.22 -14.70
C PHE A 76 8.07 10.71 -13.45
N LYS A 77 7.86 11.98 -13.11
CA LYS A 77 8.38 12.59 -11.89
C LYS A 77 7.28 12.57 -10.84
N GLY A 78 7.34 11.61 -9.93
CA GLY A 78 6.44 11.55 -8.78
C GLY A 78 6.74 12.64 -7.75
N THR A 79 5.72 13.02 -7.00
CA THR A 79 5.83 13.93 -5.87
C THR A 79 6.21 13.13 -4.62
N ARG A 80 7.39 13.40 -4.06
CA ARG A 80 7.79 12.81 -2.78
C ARG A 80 6.94 13.39 -1.66
N LEU A 81 6.25 12.51 -0.93
CA LEU A 81 5.46 12.90 0.22
C LEU A 81 6.36 13.20 1.42
N LYS A 82 6.10 14.31 2.11
CA LYS A 82 6.87 14.75 3.30
C LYS A 82 6.31 14.04 4.55
N VAL A 83 6.53 12.73 4.64
CA VAL A 83 6.11 11.94 5.79
C VAL A 83 7.25 11.87 6.81
N LEU A 84 6.97 12.29 8.04
CA LEU A 84 7.87 12.13 9.16
C LEU A 84 7.41 10.91 9.97
N TRP A 85 8.21 9.84 9.89
CA TRP A 85 8.03 8.69 10.75
C TRP A 85 8.61 9.04 12.12
N ASP A 86 7.92 8.69 13.21
CA ASP A 86 8.45 8.81 14.57
C ASP A 86 9.67 7.89 14.74
N ASN A 87 10.82 8.33 14.24
CA ASN A 87 12.10 7.87 14.71
C ASN A 87 12.39 8.69 15.96
N ASN A 88 11.79 8.30 17.09
CA ASN A 88 12.36 8.67 18.37
C ASN A 88 13.79 8.14 18.37
N GLY A 89 14.74 9.06 18.17
CA GLY A 89 16.15 8.77 18.01
C GLY A 89 16.71 8.16 19.28
N TYR A 90 16.71 6.83 19.35
CA TYR A 90 17.57 6.00 20.19
C TYR A 90 17.65 4.63 19.50
N GLY A 91 18.67 4.46 18.64
CA GLY A 91 19.09 3.18 18.07
C GLY A 91 17.98 2.34 17.42
N SER A 92 17.90 2.33 16.08
CA SER A 92 17.28 1.22 15.34
C SER A 92 18.04 -0.08 15.64
N SER A 93 17.79 -0.67 16.81
CA SER A 93 18.14 -2.05 17.14
C SER A 93 17.09 -3.03 16.59
N GLY A 94 15.94 -2.53 16.10
CA GLY A 94 14.93 -3.32 15.43
C GLY A 94 15.17 -3.34 13.92
N ASN A 95 15.36 -4.54 13.36
CA ASN A 95 15.44 -4.79 11.92
C ASN A 95 14.04 -4.76 11.30
N TYR A 96 13.39 -3.59 11.34
CA TYR A 96 12.02 -3.42 10.84
C TYR A 96 12.01 -3.21 9.33
N LYS A 97 11.04 -3.82 8.67
CA LYS A 97 10.88 -3.80 7.21
C LYS A 97 9.56 -3.17 6.85
N TRP A 98 9.58 -2.29 5.86
CA TRP A 98 8.36 -1.80 5.21
C TRP A 98 7.74 -2.94 4.39
N LEU A 99 6.42 -3.02 4.39
CA LEU A 99 5.68 -4.15 3.81
C LEU A 99 4.84 -3.71 2.62
N SER A 100 3.96 -2.72 2.83
CA SER A 100 3.07 -2.22 1.79
C SER A 100 2.53 -0.82 2.10
N CYS A 101 1.95 -0.20 1.10
CA CYS A 101 1.15 1.02 1.22
C CYS A 101 -0.13 0.85 0.41
N GLU A 102 -1.24 1.32 0.96
CA GLU A 102 -2.55 1.25 0.33
C GLU A 102 -3.30 2.57 0.51
N PHE A 103 -4.13 2.92 -0.47
CA PHE A 103 -5.10 4.00 -0.28
C PHE A 103 -6.19 3.55 0.70
N SER A 104 -6.53 4.42 1.64
CA SER A 104 -7.57 4.16 2.64
C SER A 104 -8.93 4.69 2.15
N TRP A 105 -9.78 5.18 3.04
CA TRP A 105 -11.12 5.71 2.73
C TRP A 105 -11.16 7.03 1.94
N HIS A 106 -10.02 7.66 1.68
CA HIS A 106 -9.93 8.94 0.99
C HIS A 106 -8.70 8.97 0.06
N PRO A 107 -8.74 9.65 -1.11
CA PRO A 107 -7.62 9.73 -2.07
C PRO A 107 -6.33 10.31 -1.49
N ARG A 108 -6.45 11.09 -0.40
CA ARG A 108 -5.33 11.73 0.30
C ARG A 108 -5.02 11.08 1.64
N VAL A 109 -5.54 9.89 1.91
CA VAL A 109 -5.27 9.15 3.14
C VAL A 109 -4.74 7.77 2.78
N LEU A 110 -3.55 7.43 3.29
CA LEU A 110 -2.88 6.17 3.03
C LEU A 110 -2.79 5.34 4.31
N THR A 111 -2.87 4.02 4.17
CA THR A 111 -2.47 3.07 5.19
C THR A 111 -1.12 2.48 4.81
N VAL A 112 -0.14 2.56 5.69
CA VAL A 112 1.24 2.13 5.43
C VAL A 112 1.65 1.10 6.46
N ALA A 113 2.14 -0.04 6.00
CA ALA A 113 2.50 -1.16 6.84
C ALA A 113 4.02 -1.28 6.98
N ARG A 114 4.46 -1.43 8.23
CA ARG A 114 5.80 -1.83 8.63
C ARG A 114 5.69 -3.05 9.54
N SER A 115 6.73 -3.85 9.62
CA SER A 115 6.73 -5.11 10.37
C SER A 115 6.36 -4.98 11.86
N ASP A 116 6.48 -3.79 12.45
CA ASP A 116 6.17 -3.48 13.84
C ASP A 116 4.88 -2.67 14.03
N ALA A 117 4.42 -1.97 12.99
CA ALA A 117 3.34 -0.99 13.13
C ALA A 117 2.64 -0.70 11.80
N ILE A 118 1.36 -0.34 11.93
CA ILE A 118 0.53 0.13 10.82
C ILE A 118 0.20 1.60 11.06
N PHE A 119 0.41 2.41 10.03
CA PHE A 119 0.27 3.87 10.07
C PHE A 119 -0.88 4.32 9.18
N LEU A 120 -1.61 5.32 9.63
CA LEU A 120 -2.47 6.16 8.81
C LEU A 120 -1.71 7.45 8.49
N VAL A 121 -1.54 7.74 7.21
CA VAL A 121 -0.88 8.95 6.71
C VAL A 121 -1.96 9.82 6.07
N ASP A 122 -2.22 10.99 6.65
CA ASP A 122 -3.22 11.94 6.16
C ASP A 122 -2.53 13.13 5.47
N LEU A 123 -2.81 13.29 4.18
CA LEU A 123 -2.24 14.29 3.29
C LEU A 123 -3.24 15.40 2.94
N ARG A 124 -4.41 15.46 3.60
CA ARG A 124 -5.47 16.43 3.30
C ARG A 124 -5.11 17.86 3.71
N PHE A 125 -4.18 18.01 4.64
CA PHE A 125 -3.72 19.30 5.14
C PHE A 125 -2.29 19.57 4.67
N ASN A 126 -1.86 20.84 4.75
CA ASN A 126 -0.53 21.26 4.31
C ASN A 126 0.60 20.51 5.04
N GLU A 127 0.36 20.10 6.28
CA GLU A 127 1.25 19.25 7.06
C GLU A 127 0.71 17.82 7.04
N CYS A 128 1.55 16.89 6.62
CA CYS A 128 1.25 15.46 6.66
C CYS A 128 1.14 15.02 8.11
N SER A 129 0.02 14.42 8.50
CA SER A 129 -0.13 13.81 9.82
C SER A 129 0.03 12.30 9.72
N VAL A 130 0.67 11.72 10.73
CA VAL A 130 0.90 10.27 10.84
C VAL A 130 0.31 9.81 12.15
N THR A 131 -0.56 8.81 12.11
CA THR A 131 -1.19 8.21 13.29
C THR A 131 -0.99 6.70 13.28
N TYR A 132 -0.74 6.09 14.43
CA TYR A 132 -0.70 4.63 14.52
C TYR A 132 -2.12 4.05 14.49
N LEU A 133 -2.37 3.11 13.59
CA LEU A 133 -3.59 2.29 13.59
C LEU A 133 -3.40 1.03 14.41
N MET A 134 -2.20 0.47 14.42
CA MET A 134 -1.86 -0.73 15.17
C MET A 134 -0.36 -0.76 15.46
N LYS A 135 0.01 -1.32 16.60
CA LYS A 135 1.40 -1.66 16.91
C LYS A 135 1.46 -3.11 17.36
N ILE A 136 2.50 -3.83 16.95
CA ILE A 136 2.63 -5.25 17.22
C ILE A 136 2.68 -5.55 18.73
N GLU A 137 3.25 -4.63 19.52
CA GLU A 137 3.28 -4.68 20.99
C GLU A 137 1.88 -4.73 21.64
N MET A 138 0.84 -4.24 20.95
CA MET A 138 -0.54 -4.26 21.46
C MET A 138 -1.18 -5.66 21.35
N LEU A 139 -0.56 -6.60 20.63
CA LEU A 139 -1.06 -7.98 20.48
C LEU A 139 -0.64 -8.93 21.61
N HIS A 140 0.02 -8.39 22.65
CA HIS A 140 0.65 -9.11 23.77
C HIS A 140 -0.22 -10.14 24.50
N MET A 141 -1.55 -9.97 24.49
CA MET A 141 -2.44 -10.91 25.17
C MET A 141 -2.63 -12.23 24.41
N TYR A 142 -2.20 -12.32 23.14
CA TYR A 142 -2.62 -13.39 22.24
C TYR A 142 -1.48 -14.06 21.46
N ALA A 143 -0.25 -13.52 21.51
CA ALA A 143 0.93 -14.10 20.87
C ALA A 143 2.21 -13.80 21.67
N PRO A 144 3.23 -14.68 21.62
CA PRO A 144 4.55 -14.39 22.18
C PRO A 144 5.23 -13.26 21.38
N ILE A 145 5.12 -12.03 21.89
CA ILE A 145 5.51 -10.77 21.22
C ILE A 145 6.96 -10.75 20.75
N GLU A 146 7.87 -11.44 21.46
CA GLU A 146 9.32 -11.26 21.31
C GLU A 146 9.83 -11.45 19.88
N LYS A 147 9.05 -12.11 19.00
CA LYS A 147 9.39 -12.30 17.58
C LYS A 147 8.25 -11.99 16.61
N GLU A 148 7.09 -11.57 17.10
CA GLU A 148 5.92 -11.35 16.26
C GLU A 148 6.17 -10.13 15.36
N GLN A 149 5.87 -10.28 14.06
CA GLN A 149 5.94 -9.18 13.10
C GLN A 149 4.74 -9.23 12.17
N PHE A 150 4.24 -8.05 11.79
CA PHE A 150 3.36 -7.96 10.63
C PHE A 150 4.11 -8.44 9.39
N ARG A 151 3.41 -9.22 8.57
CA ARG A 151 3.92 -9.79 7.33
C ARG A 151 3.23 -9.20 6.11
N VAL A 152 1.92 -9.00 6.21
CA VAL A 152 1.09 -8.59 5.08
C VAL A 152 -0.02 -7.67 5.56
N LEU A 153 -0.31 -6.64 4.76
CA LEU A 153 -1.51 -5.82 4.85
C LEU A 153 -2.27 -5.92 3.53
N SER A 154 -3.59 -5.99 3.62
CA SER A 154 -4.50 -5.96 2.46
C SER A 154 -5.72 -5.10 2.80
N THR A 155 -6.17 -4.28 1.85
CA THR A 155 -7.41 -3.50 1.98
C THR A 155 -8.58 -4.24 1.33
N ILE A 156 -9.79 -3.96 1.80
CA ILE A 156 -11.00 -4.58 1.27
C ILE A 156 -11.54 -3.69 0.15
N SER A 157 -11.57 -4.19 -1.08
CA SER A 157 -12.01 -3.40 -2.25
C SER A 157 -13.42 -2.81 -2.11
N SER A 158 -14.33 -3.51 -1.42
CA SER A 158 -15.70 -3.05 -1.18
C SER A 158 -15.88 -2.19 0.08
N ASP A 159 -14.87 -2.09 0.95
CA ASP A 159 -14.96 -1.38 2.21
C ASP A 159 -13.64 -0.68 2.54
N SER A 160 -13.63 0.63 2.38
CA SER A 160 -12.44 1.44 2.50
C SER A 160 -12.07 1.80 3.95
N PHE A 161 -12.90 1.41 4.93
CA PHE A 161 -12.61 1.60 6.37
C PHE A 161 -11.97 0.37 7.01
N HIS A 162 -12.06 -0.80 6.37
CA HIS A 162 -11.51 -2.02 6.92
C HIS A 162 -10.25 -2.45 6.18
N PHE A 163 -9.34 -3.04 6.94
CA PHE A 163 -8.11 -3.62 6.41
C PHE A 163 -7.79 -4.88 7.20
N VAL A 164 -7.08 -5.79 6.54
CA VAL A 164 -6.67 -7.06 7.10
C VAL A 164 -5.16 -7.07 7.26
N LEU A 165 -4.70 -7.59 8.40
CA LEU A 165 -3.30 -7.79 8.71
C LEU A 165 -3.05 -9.28 8.99
N ALA A 166 -1.98 -9.84 8.45
CA ALA A 166 -1.38 -11.05 8.99
C ALA A 166 -0.06 -10.73 9.67
N SER A 167 0.15 -11.33 10.82
CA SER A 167 1.44 -11.45 11.46
C SER A 167 2.00 -12.86 11.27
N ASP A 168 2.97 -13.27 12.09
CA ASP A 168 3.52 -14.63 12.06
C ASP A 168 2.49 -15.67 12.53
N SER A 169 1.62 -15.29 13.46
CA SER A 169 0.68 -16.20 14.10
C SER A 169 -0.78 -15.71 14.16
N LEU A 170 -1.06 -14.45 13.80
CA LEU A 170 -2.39 -13.85 13.92
C LEU A 170 -2.89 -13.29 12.59
N LEU A 171 -4.18 -13.47 12.34
CA LEU A 171 -4.93 -12.77 11.31
C LEU A 171 -5.90 -11.81 11.99
N LEU A 172 -5.86 -10.55 11.58
CA LEU A 172 -6.60 -9.45 12.17
C LEU A 172 -7.45 -8.76 11.12
N LEU A 173 -8.72 -8.54 11.42
CA LEU A 173 -9.56 -7.57 10.74
C LEU A 173 -9.58 -6.29 11.57
N CYS A 174 -9.21 -5.17 10.99
CA CYS A 174 -9.12 -3.87 11.66
C CYS A 174 -10.05 -2.85 11.00
N ASP A 175 -10.47 -1.85 11.77
CA ASP A 175 -11.23 -0.69 11.30
C ASP A 175 -10.36 0.56 11.54
N VAL A 176 -10.10 1.35 10.49
CA VAL A 176 -9.26 2.57 10.56
C VAL A 176 -9.79 3.60 11.55
N ARG A 177 -11.08 3.55 11.89
CA ARG A 177 -11.74 4.45 12.86
C ARG A 177 -11.59 3.98 14.30
N LYS A 178 -11.10 2.76 14.52
CA LYS A 178 -10.86 2.16 15.84
C LYS A 178 -9.39 1.74 16.00
N PRO A 179 -8.45 2.71 16.10
CA PRO A 179 -7.04 2.40 16.31
C PRO A 179 -6.82 1.46 17.50
N PHE A 180 -5.80 0.61 17.38
CA PHE A 180 -5.34 -0.35 18.40
C PHE A 180 -6.36 -1.43 18.77
N THR A 181 -7.53 -1.48 18.12
CA THR A 181 -8.59 -2.44 18.46
C THR A 181 -9.00 -3.21 17.21
N PRO A 182 -8.54 -4.46 17.02
CA PRO A 182 -9.02 -5.29 15.92
C PRO A 182 -10.52 -5.57 16.10
N VAL A 183 -11.26 -5.57 14.99
CA VAL A 183 -12.68 -5.97 14.93
C VAL A 183 -12.80 -7.46 15.16
N LEU A 184 -11.94 -8.24 14.48
CA LEU A 184 -11.82 -9.68 14.66
C LEU A 184 -10.35 -10.05 14.70
N GLN A 185 -10.05 -11.10 15.47
CA GLN A 185 -8.71 -11.63 15.61
C GLN A 185 -8.79 -13.14 15.78
N TRP A 186 -7.93 -13.86 15.06
CA TRP A 186 -7.78 -15.30 15.22
C TRP A 186 -6.36 -15.74 14.94
N ALA A 187 -5.96 -16.85 15.55
CA ALA A 187 -4.68 -17.47 15.30
C ALA A 187 -4.69 -18.22 13.96
N HIS A 188 -3.55 -18.25 13.28
CA HIS A 188 -3.31 -19.09 12.11
C HIS A 188 -1.99 -19.85 12.24
N SER A 189 -1.83 -20.89 11.42
CA SER A 189 -0.60 -21.69 11.35
C SER A 189 0.04 -21.64 9.96
N ILE A 190 -0.26 -20.59 9.19
CA ILE A 190 0.35 -20.33 7.89
C ILE A 190 1.82 -19.94 8.09
N ASP A 191 2.73 -20.72 7.53
CA ASP A 191 4.15 -20.37 7.49
C ASP A 191 4.40 -19.33 6.39
N LYS A 192 5.20 -18.29 6.71
CA LYS A 192 5.63 -17.23 5.78
C LYS A 192 4.49 -16.62 4.95
N THR A 193 3.46 -16.12 5.61
CA THR A 193 2.39 -15.36 4.96
C THR A 193 2.99 -14.23 4.12
N SER A 194 2.68 -14.22 2.82
CA SER A 194 3.24 -13.27 1.84
C SER A 194 2.19 -12.46 1.09
N TYR A 195 0.94 -12.93 1.08
CA TYR A 195 -0.18 -12.24 0.46
C TYR A 195 -1.51 -12.61 1.14
N ILE A 196 -2.46 -11.68 1.12
CA ILE A 196 -3.85 -11.88 1.56
C ILE A 196 -4.76 -11.22 0.52
N ASP A 197 -5.78 -11.95 0.11
CA ASP A 197 -6.89 -11.41 -0.66
C ASP A 197 -8.19 -11.50 0.13
N VAL A 198 -9.06 -10.52 -0.04
CA VAL A 198 -10.31 -10.42 0.73
C VAL A 198 -11.47 -10.22 -0.23
N PHE A 199 -12.36 -11.21 -0.28
CA PHE A 199 -13.53 -11.19 -1.14
C PHE A 199 -14.79 -11.09 -0.31
N ARG A 200 -15.72 -10.25 -0.78
CA ARG A 200 -17.09 -10.27 -0.30
C ARG A 200 -17.83 -11.45 -0.94
N LEU A 201 -18.28 -12.38 -0.12
CA LEU A 201 -19.16 -13.45 -0.58
C LEU A 201 -20.56 -12.87 -0.82
N LEU A 202 -21.05 -12.97 -2.06
CA LEU A 202 -22.46 -12.69 -2.37
C LEU A 202 -23.27 -13.87 -1.82
N ILE A 203 -23.92 -13.68 -0.67
CA ILE A 203 -24.96 -14.60 -0.23
C ILE A 203 -26.22 -14.17 -0.97
N GLY A 204 -26.65 -15.00 -1.92
CA GLY A 204 -27.85 -14.79 -2.75
C GLY A 204 -29.15 -14.96 -2.00
#